data_AF-A0A4U9HWH1-F1
#
_entry.id   AF-A0A4U9HWH1-F1
#
_cell.length_a   1.000
_cell.length_b   1.000
_cell.length_c   1.000
_cell.angle_alpha   90.00
_cell.angle_beta   90.00
_cell.angle_gamma   90.00
#
_symmetry.space_group_name_H-M   'P 1'
#
loop_
_entity.id
_entity.type
_entity.pdbx_description
1 polymer ?
#
loop_
_entity_poly.entity_id
_entity_poly.type
_entity_poly.pdbx_seq_one_letter_code
_entity_poly.pdbx_strand_id
1 'polypeptide(L)'
;MQKTLRERPKGYGLARKRAGSVTKCLPHAPTSISPQAPWHVEDTVWGNGYAWNTLGDDGRYYPRLAQVTTKAVFVLWTLWETEYTDALMAVTTHLNNPEQGWFEGRVEATGDINPTLTLSTNAMVLEALLYKHNRRAAV
;
A
#
# COMPACT_ATOMS: atom_id res chain seq x y z
N MET A 1 -24.43 34.72 -14.03
CA MET A 1 -24.64 35.23 -12.65
C MET A 1 -25.53 34.24 -11.92
N GLN A 2 -25.06 33.75 -10.76
CA GLN A 2 -25.57 32.60 -10.00
C GLN A 2 -26.99 32.79 -9.42
N LYS A 3 -27.74 31.69 -9.26
CA LYS A 3 -28.32 31.25 -7.96
C LYS A 3 -29.24 30.03 -8.14
N THR A 4 -28.81 28.87 -7.67
CA THR A 4 -29.72 27.84 -7.14
C THR A 4 -29.14 27.32 -5.84
N LEU A 5 -29.81 27.67 -4.74
CA LEU A 5 -29.54 27.18 -3.41
C LEU A 5 -29.74 25.66 -3.37
N ARG A 6 -28.75 24.93 -2.84
CA ARG A 6 -28.92 23.54 -2.41
C ARG A 6 -28.75 23.53 -0.89
N GLU A 7 -29.86 23.42 -0.17
CA GLU A 7 -29.84 23.16 1.26
C GLU A 7 -29.08 21.86 1.53
N ARG A 8 -28.09 21.89 2.43
CA ARG A 8 -27.36 20.70 2.87
C ARG A 8 -28.08 20.07 4.06
N PRO A 9 -28.41 18.77 4.05
CA PRO A 9 -29.02 18.14 5.21
C PRO A 9 -28.02 18.08 6.37
N LYS A 10 -28.44 18.63 7.52
CA LYS A 10 -27.76 18.52 8.82
C LYS A 10 -27.82 17.08 9.33
N GLY A 11 -26.93 16.21 8.85
CA GLY A 11 -26.91 14.79 9.24
C GLY A 11 -25.54 14.18 9.50
N TYR A 12 -24.44 14.90 9.24
CA TYR A 12 -23.08 14.35 9.31
C TYR A 12 -22.45 14.31 10.73
N GLY A 13 -23.27 14.36 11.79
CA GLY A 13 -22.80 14.46 13.17
C GLY A 13 -22.82 13.17 14.00
N LEU A 14 -23.55 12.13 13.56
CA LEU A 14 -23.89 10.98 14.41
C LEU A 14 -23.15 9.68 14.09
N ALA A 15 -22.54 9.55 12.91
CA ALA A 15 -21.74 8.37 12.55
C ALA A 15 -20.35 8.39 13.21
N ARG A 16 -19.84 9.56 13.63
CA ARG A 16 -18.48 9.71 14.18
C ARG A 16 -18.31 9.23 15.62
N LYS A 17 -19.41 9.01 16.37
CA LYS A 17 -19.33 8.67 17.81
C LYS A 17 -19.34 7.18 18.15
N ARG A 18 -19.59 6.27 17.18
CA ARG A 18 -19.61 4.81 17.43
C ARG A 18 -18.38 4.06 16.90
N ALA A 19 -17.59 4.66 16.01
CA ALA A 19 -16.36 4.07 15.49
C ALA A 19 -15.14 4.22 16.43
N GLY A 20 -15.31 4.84 17.60
CA GLY A 20 -14.20 5.17 18.51
C GLY A 20 -13.79 4.09 19.50
N SER A 21 -14.56 2.99 19.63
CA SER A 21 -14.29 1.98 20.67
C SER A 21 -13.86 0.60 20.16
N VAL A 22 -13.83 0.37 18.84
CA VAL A 22 -13.48 -0.96 18.27
C VAL A 22 -12.56 -0.90 17.04
N THR A 23 -12.34 0.26 16.42
CA THR A 23 -11.49 0.34 15.20
C THR A 23 -10.09 0.84 15.57
N LYS A 24 -9.24 -0.07 16.08
CA LYS A 24 -7.85 0.24 16.48
C LYS A 24 -6.90 0.43 15.27
N CYS A 25 -7.32 0.06 14.07
CA CYS A 25 -6.62 0.25 12.80
C CYS A 25 -7.60 0.75 11.73
N LEU A 26 -7.25 1.81 10.99
CA LEU A 26 -7.99 2.20 9.79
C LEU A 26 -7.91 1.06 8.75
N PRO A 27 -9.00 0.71 8.04
CA PRO A 27 -9.01 -0.46 7.19
C PRO A 27 -8.17 -0.20 5.92
N HIS A 28 -7.24 -1.13 5.66
CA HIS A 28 -6.40 -1.28 4.46
C HIS A 28 -5.14 -0.41 4.38
N ALA A 29 -4.22 -0.68 5.31
CA ALA A 29 -2.80 -0.65 4.99
C ALA A 29 -2.45 -1.78 4.00
N PRO A 30 -1.46 -1.63 3.11
CA PRO A 30 -0.93 -2.76 2.37
C PRO A 30 -0.41 -3.79 3.37
N THR A 31 -1.07 -4.93 3.39
CA THR A 31 -0.65 -6.14 4.10
C THR A 31 0.58 -6.73 3.42
N SER A 32 1.66 -6.89 4.17
CA SER A 32 2.92 -7.47 3.70
C SER A 32 3.20 -8.78 4.42
N ILE A 33 3.56 -9.83 3.67
CA ILE A 33 3.93 -11.12 4.25
C ILE A 33 5.43 -11.11 4.55
N SER A 34 5.80 -11.35 5.81
CA SER A 34 7.19 -11.38 6.26
C SER A 34 7.71 -12.83 6.33
N PRO A 35 8.98 -13.09 5.94
CA PRO A 35 9.59 -14.42 6.04
C PRO A 35 9.93 -14.82 7.49
N GLN A 36 9.80 -13.89 8.44
CA GLN A 36 10.02 -14.09 9.86
C GLN A 36 8.84 -13.54 10.67
N ALA A 37 8.68 -14.01 11.91
CA ALA A 37 7.65 -13.50 12.80
C ALA A 37 7.81 -11.98 13.07
N PRO A 38 6.70 -11.22 13.15
CA PRO A 38 5.33 -11.61 12.80
C PRO A 38 5.19 -11.87 11.28
N TRP A 39 4.53 -12.98 10.91
CA TRP A 39 4.38 -13.43 9.52
C TRP A 39 3.63 -12.45 8.61
N HIS A 40 2.95 -11.49 9.23
CA HIS A 40 2.18 -10.46 8.58
C HIS A 40 2.41 -9.12 9.30
N VAL A 41 2.67 -8.08 8.52
CA VAL A 41 2.77 -6.70 9.01
C VAL A 41 1.94 -5.75 8.15
N GLU A 42 1.44 -4.71 8.79
CA GLU A 42 0.64 -3.65 8.16
C GLU A 42 1.34 -2.30 8.30
N ASP A 43 1.66 -1.68 7.17
CA ASP A 43 2.18 -0.31 7.12
C ASP A 43 1.02 0.70 7.11
N THR A 44 0.71 1.24 8.29
CA THR A 44 -0.45 2.12 8.48
C THR A 44 -0.09 3.59 8.36
N VAL A 45 -0.92 4.38 7.67
CA VAL A 45 -0.84 5.85 7.72
C VAL A 45 -1.13 6.36 9.14
N TRP A 46 -2.07 5.70 9.83
CA TRP A 46 -2.38 5.93 11.23
C TRP A 46 -2.87 4.65 11.90
N GLY A 47 -2.19 4.23 12.97
CA GLY A 47 -2.45 2.97 13.65
C GLY A 47 -1.95 3.00 15.09
N ASN A 48 -2.73 2.41 16.02
CA ASN A 48 -2.39 2.36 17.44
C ASN A 48 -2.08 3.73 18.09
N GLY A 49 -2.72 4.81 17.60
CA GLY A 49 -2.55 6.17 18.13
C GLY A 49 -1.35 6.96 17.57
N TYR A 50 -0.60 6.38 16.62
CA TYR A 50 0.57 7.01 16.01
C TYR A 50 0.47 7.00 14.47
N ALA A 51 1.08 7.98 13.81
CA ALA A 51 1.20 8.04 12.36
C ALA A 51 2.33 7.13 11.85
N TRP A 52 2.22 6.66 10.60
CA TRP A 52 3.27 5.90 9.87
C TRP A 52 3.80 4.69 10.67
N ASN A 53 2.87 3.83 11.09
CA ASN A 53 3.15 2.78 12.06
C ASN A 53 3.11 1.41 11.39
N THR A 54 4.19 0.63 11.51
CA THR A 54 4.24 -0.78 11.06
C THR A 54 3.80 -1.68 12.20
N LEU A 55 2.65 -2.32 12.05
CA LEU A 55 2.02 -3.12 13.10
C LEU A 55 1.99 -4.60 12.72
N GLY A 56 2.30 -5.48 13.67
CA GLY A 56 2.05 -6.91 13.55
C GLY A 56 0.57 -7.23 13.80
N ASP A 57 0.18 -8.47 13.53
CA ASP A 57 -1.13 -9.04 13.87
C ASP A 57 -1.42 -9.02 15.40
N ASP A 58 -0.37 -9.08 16.20
CA ASP A 58 -0.39 -8.89 17.66
C ASP A 58 -0.59 -7.42 18.10
N GLY A 59 -0.65 -6.48 17.15
CA GLY A 59 -0.79 -5.05 17.39
C GLY A 59 0.46 -4.38 17.98
N ARG A 60 1.61 -5.06 18.00
CA ARG A 60 2.89 -4.50 18.42
C ARG A 60 3.57 -3.74 17.27
N TYR A 61 4.46 -2.84 17.65
CA TYR A 61 5.19 -1.99 16.72
C TYR A 61 6.46 -2.68 16.21
N TYR A 62 6.60 -2.80 14.89
CA TYR A 62 7.74 -3.44 14.22
C TYR A 62 8.34 -2.55 13.12
N PRO A 63 8.96 -1.40 13.47
CA PRO A 63 9.47 -0.45 12.49
C PRO A 63 10.57 -1.02 11.58
N ARG A 64 11.30 -2.03 12.06
CA ARG A 64 12.34 -2.70 11.27
C ARG A 64 11.77 -3.62 10.18
N LEU A 65 10.47 -3.87 10.20
CA LEU A 65 9.78 -4.68 9.20
C LEU A 65 8.99 -3.83 8.20
N ALA A 66 9.10 -2.49 8.24
CA ALA A 66 8.51 -1.61 7.23
C ALA A 66 9.07 -1.95 5.85
N GLN A 67 8.22 -1.97 4.81
CA GLN A 67 8.62 -2.42 3.48
C GLN A 67 8.14 -1.49 2.37
N VAL A 68 9.04 -1.22 1.42
CA VAL A 68 8.64 -0.77 0.09
C VAL A 68 8.14 -1.99 -0.68
N THR A 69 6.82 -2.15 -0.75
CA THR A 69 6.20 -3.30 -1.42
C THR A 69 6.19 -3.14 -2.94
N THR A 70 6.48 -4.22 -3.66
CA THR A 70 6.46 -4.23 -5.13
C THR A 70 5.08 -3.85 -5.65
N LYS A 71 4.03 -4.36 -5.00
CA LYS A 71 2.64 -4.05 -5.29
C LYS A 71 2.37 -2.54 -5.30
N ALA A 72 2.74 -1.84 -4.22
CA ALA A 72 2.50 -0.40 -4.11
C ALA A 72 3.30 0.36 -5.18
N VAL A 73 4.56 -0.02 -5.41
CA VAL A 73 5.40 0.64 -6.41
C VAL A 73 4.80 0.57 -7.81
N PHE A 74 4.36 -0.62 -8.25
CA PHE A 74 3.72 -0.76 -9.56
C PHE A 74 2.43 0.04 -9.68
N VAL A 75 1.58 0.03 -8.64
CA VAL A 75 0.35 0.85 -8.63
C VAL A 75 0.68 2.34 -8.74
N LEU A 76 1.59 2.86 -7.91
CA LEU A 76 1.96 4.28 -7.96
C LEU A 76 2.55 4.67 -9.32
N TRP A 77 3.46 3.85 -9.86
CA TRP A 77 4.13 4.08 -11.14
C TRP A 77 3.21 4.02 -12.36
N THR A 78 2.07 3.35 -12.25
CA THR A 78 1.07 3.29 -13.33
C THR A 78 0.06 4.43 -13.27
N LEU A 79 -0.18 4.97 -12.07
CA LEU A 79 -1.07 6.10 -11.85
C LEU A 79 -0.39 7.45 -12.10
N TRP A 80 0.87 7.59 -11.68
CA TRP A 80 1.63 8.85 -11.74
C TRP A 80 2.92 8.72 -12.56
N GLU A 81 3.21 9.74 -13.35
CA GLU A 81 4.44 9.87 -14.14
C GLU A 81 5.31 10.96 -13.51
N THR A 82 6.11 10.59 -12.51
CA THR A 82 6.95 11.51 -11.73
C THR A 82 8.34 10.92 -11.47
N GLU A 83 9.33 11.79 -11.22
CA GLU A 83 10.68 11.36 -10.83
C GLU A 83 10.68 10.47 -9.57
N TYR A 84 9.75 10.72 -8.64
CA TYR A 84 9.60 9.91 -7.44
C TYR A 84 9.17 8.47 -7.76
N THR A 85 8.15 8.30 -8.60
CA THR A 85 7.68 6.96 -9.01
C THR A 85 8.71 6.21 -9.86
N ASP A 86 9.52 6.92 -10.65
CA ASP A 86 10.62 6.32 -11.40
C ASP A 86 11.76 5.88 -10.46
N ALA A 87 12.07 6.67 -9.43
CA ALA A 87 13.01 6.27 -8.38
C ALA A 87 12.52 5.03 -7.62
N LEU A 88 11.22 4.94 -7.31
CA LEU A 88 10.63 3.74 -6.69
C LEU A 88 10.80 2.49 -7.57
N MET A 89 10.58 2.61 -8.88
CA MET A 89 10.85 1.51 -9.83
C MET A 89 12.33 1.12 -9.85
N ALA A 90 13.24 2.10 -9.86
CA ALA A 90 14.68 1.84 -9.87
C ALA A 90 15.13 1.02 -8.64
N VAL A 91 14.62 1.36 -7.46
CA VAL A 91 14.97 0.62 -6.22
C VAL A 91 14.27 -0.73 -6.08
N THR A 92 13.29 -1.05 -6.92
CA THR A 92 12.55 -2.33 -6.87
C THR A 92 12.80 -3.24 -8.08
N THR A 93 13.51 -2.78 -9.11
CA THR A 93 13.77 -3.55 -10.33
C THR A 93 14.42 -4.92 -10.06
N HIS A 94 15.28 -5.00 -9.03
CA HIS A 94 15.96 -6.24 -8.64
C HIS A 94 15.07 -7.24 -7.88
N LEU A 95 13.81 -6.91 -7.61
CA LEU A 95 12.84 -7.79 -6.96
C LEU A 95 12.18 -8.78 -7.94
N ASN A 96 12.46 -8.67 -9.24
CA ASN A 96 12.00 -9.61 -10.24
C ASN A 96 12.95 -10.82 -10.34
N ASN A 97 12.41 -12.01 -10.19
CA ASN A 97 13.00 -13.25 -10.66
C ASN A 97 12.33 -13.66 -11.99
N PRO A 98 13.09 -13.74 -13.11
CA PRO A 98 12.52 -14.07 -14.43
C PRO A 98 11.76 -15.39 -14.50
N GLU A 99 12.10 -16.37 -13.66
CA GLU A 99 11.46 -17.69 -13.64
C GLU A 99 10.25 -17.76 -12.69
N GLN A 100 10.18 -16.87 -11.69
CA GLN A 100 9.22 -16.98 -10.58
C GLN A 100 8.26 -15.79 -10.46
N GLY A 101 8.61 -14.65 -11.04
CA GLY A 101 7.87 -13.40 -10.93
C GLY A 101 8.48 -12.44 -9.90
N TRP A 102 7.64 -11.61 -9.30
CA TRP A 102 8.06 -10.54 -8.40
C TRP A 102 7.94 -10.95 -6.93
N PHE A 103 9.01 -10.66 -6.18
CA PHE A 103 9.05 -10.77 -4.73
C PHE A 103 8.21 -9.68 -4.05
N GLU A 104 7.81 -9.91 -2.80
CA GLU A 104 6.91 -9.03 -2.04
C GLU A 104 7.41 -7.58 -1.93
N GLY A 105 8.70 -7.38 -1.71
CA GLY A 105 9.21 -6.04 -1.49
C GLY A 105 10.65 -5.98 -0.98
N ARG A 106 11.02 -4.77 -0.57
CA ARG A 106 12.32 -4.43 0.01
C ARG A 106 12.10 -3.84 1.40
N VAL A 107 12.84 -4.34 2.39
CA VAL A 107 12.80 -3.80 3.76
C VAL A 107 13.41 -2.40 3.77
N GLU A 108 12.72 -1.44 4.36
CA GLU A 108 13.17 -0.03 4.38
C GLU A 108 14.45 0.16 5.18
N ALA A 109 14.55 -0.49 6.35
CA ALA A 109 15.64 -0.28 7.29
C ALA A 109 16.98 -0.87 6.83
N THR A 110 16.95 -2.01 6.12
CA THR A 110 18.17 -2.74 5.72
C THR A 110 18.38 -2.76 4.22
N GLY A 111 17.31 -2.63 3.45
CA GLY A 111 17.36 -2.85 2.02
C GLY A 111 17.35 -4.32 1.61
N ASP A 112 17.10 -5.23 2.55
CA ASP A 112 17.00 -6.65 2.23
C ASP A 112 15.77 -6.94 1.36
N ILE A 113 15.90 -7.92 0.49
CA ILE A 113 14.78 -8.44 -0.31
C ILE A 113 13.92 -9.30 0.60
N ASN A 114 12.62 -9.09 0.56
CA ASN A 114 11.65 -10.04 1.09
C ASN A 114 11.35 -11.08 0.00
N PRO A 115 11.96 -12.29 0.04
CA PRO A 115 11.88 -13.25 -1.07
C PRO A 115 10.53 -13.98 -1.14
N THR A 116 9.57 -13.60 -0.31
CA THR A 116 8.23 -14.18 -0.33
C THR A 116 7.58 -13.93 -1.69
N LEU A 117 7.04 -15.00 -2.27
CA LEU A 117 6.23 -14.94 -3.50
C LEU A 117 4.76 -15.09 -3.13
N THR A 118 3.94 -14.13 -3.57
CA THR A 118 2.50 -14.19 -3.34
C THR A 118 1.74 -13.96 -4.63
N LEU A 119 0.55 -14.56 -4.68
CA LEU A 119 -0.39 -14.33 -5.77
C LEU A 119 -0.86 -12.87 -5.80
N SER A 120 -1.09 -12.25 -4.64
CA SER A 120 -1.63 -10.89 -4.57
C SER A 120 -0.66 -9.84 -5.13
N THR A 121 0.64 -9.98 -4.85
CA THR A 121 1.66 -9.07 -5.42
C THR A 121 1.79 -9.27 -6.92
N ASN A 122 1.93 -10.52 -7.39
CA ASN A 122 2.09 -10.79 -8.83
C ASN A 122 0.84 -10.44 -9.63
N ALA A 123 -0.37 -10.70 -9.11
CA ALA A 123 -1.62 -10.29 -9.73
C ALA A 123 -1.69 -8.76 -9.88
N MET A 124 -1.37 -8.00 -8.83
CA MET A 124 -1.40 -6.54 -8.92
C MET A 124 -0.34 -5.99 -9.89
N VAL A 125 0.84 -6.60 -9.97
CA VAL A 125 1.84 -6.23 -10.99
C VAL A 125 1.28 -6.40 -12.40
N LEU A 126 0.66 -7.55 -12.68
CA LEU A 126 0.06 -7.82 -13.99
C LEU A 126 -1.11 -6.87 -14.30
N GLU A 127 -1.97 -6.61 -13.32
CA GLU A 127 -3.08 -5.65 -13.45
C GLU A 127 -2.57 -4.24 -13.74
N ALA A 128 -1.54 -3.80 -13.03
CA ALA A 128 -0.93 -2.48 -13.22
C ALA A 128 -0.31 -2.37 -14.63
N LEU A 129 0.42 -3.39 -15.07
CA LEU A 129 1.00 -3.44 -16.42
C LEU A 129 -0.07 -3.42 -17.51
N LEU A 130 -1.14 -4.21 -17.35
CA LEU A 130 -2.28 -4.23 -18.27
C LEU A 130 -2.95 -2.86 -18.35
N TYR A 131 -3.20 -2.22 -17.21
CA TYR A 131 -3.76 -0.88 -17.15
C TYR A 131 -2.89 0.14 -17.90
N LYS A 132 -1.59 0.13 -17.67
CA LYS A 132 -0.65 1.05 -18.33
C LYS A 132 -0.53 0.80 -19.84
N HIS A 133 -0.57 -0.46 -20.27
CA HIS A 133 -0.60 -0.82 -21.68
C HIS A 133 -1.87 -0.27 -22.37
N ASN A 134 -3.04 -0.51 -21.79
CA ASN A 134 -4.32 -0.06 -22.34
C ASN A 134 -4.44 1.47 -22.34
N ARG A 135 -3.93 2.16 -21.31
CA ARG A 135 -3.92 3.63 -21.27
C ARG A 135 -3.07 4.22 -22.40
N ARG A 136 -1.93 3.61 -22.71
CA ARG A 136 -1.06 4.06 -23.82
C ARG A 136 -1.67 3.78 -25.20
N ALA A 137 -2.48 2.75 -25.35
CA ALA A 137 -3.19 2.45 -26.60
C ALA A 137 -4.36 3.40 -26.88
N ALA A 138 -4.82 4.16 -25.88
CA ALA A 138 -5.94 5.09 -25.98
C ALA A 138 -5.54 6.54 -26.32
N VAL A 139 -4.24 6.80 -26.58
CA VAL A 139 -3.66 8.10 -26.96
C VAL A 139 -3.09 7.99 -28.37
#